data_AF-A0A841PL32-F1
#
_entry.id   AF-A0A841PL32-F1
#
_cell.length_a   1.000
_cell.length_b   1.000
_cell.length_c   1.000
_cell.angle_alpha   90.00
_cell.angle_beta   90.00
_cell.angle_gamma   90.00
#
_symmetry.space_group_name_H-M   'P 1'
#
loop_
_entity.id
_entity.type
_entity.pdbx_description
1 polymer ?
#
loop_
_entity_poly.entity_id
_entity_poly.type
_entity_poly.pdbx_seq_one_letter_code
_entity_poly.pdbx_strand_id
1 'polypeptide(L)'
;MQTLLFNVLGSFAQFERDLIVEHTTKGRERAKKQGKRMGRPSKPEKDVKQALKLYQERGTNGMSVADIVKATGVPKSTLYHKTKQT
;
A
#
# COMPACT_ATOMS: atom_id res chain seq x y z
N MET A 1 -43.96 -3.25 19.94
CA MET A 1 -42.80 -3.32 20.86
C MET A 1 -41.58 -4.04 20.26
N GLN A 2 -41.73 -5.03 19.36
CA GLN A 2 -40.60 -5.75 18.72
C GLN A 2 -39.56 -4.84 18.02
N THR A 3 -40.01 -3.77 17.36
CA THR A 3 -39.18 -2.83 16.59
C THR A 3 -38.31 -1.91 17.45
N LEU A 4 -38.79 -1.50 18.63
CA LEU A 4 -38.03 -0.63 19.53
C LEU A 4 -36.82 -1.37 20.12
N LEU A 5 -37.01 -2.61 20.57
CA LEU A 5 -35.92 -3.42 21.12
C LEU A 5 -34.83 -3.67 20.06
N PHE A 6 -35.22 -3.99 18.83
CA PHE A 6 -34.28 -4.19 17.72
C PHE A 6 -33.44 -2.94 17.45
N ASN A 7 -34.07 -1.76 17.42
CA ASN A 7 -33.37 -0.50 17.19
C ASN A 7 -32.41 -0.15 18.32
N VAL A 8 -32.84 -0.33 19.58
CA VAL A 8 -31.99 -0.07 20.75
C VAL A 8 -30.75 -0.97 20.71
N LEU A 9 -30.92 -2.27 20.47
CA LEU A 9 -29.79 -3.20 20.34
C LEU A 9 -28.91 -2.87 19.14
N GLY A 10 -29.48 -2.42 18.02
CA GLY A 10 -28.74 -1.92 16.87
C GLY A 10 -27.89 -0.69 17.20
N SER A 11 -28.43 0.26 17.97
CA SER A 11 -27.69 1.43 18.44
C SER A 11 -26.54 1.06 19.38
N PHE A 12 -26.73 0.08 20.26
CA PHE A 12 -25.65 -0.45 21.10
C PHE A 12 -24.55 -1.11 20.26
N ALA A 13 -24.91 -1.94 19.29
CA ALA A 13 -23.95 -2.58 18.40
C ALA A 13 -23.14 -1.56 17.58
N GLN A 14 -23.77 -0.45 17.16
CA GLN A 14 -23.08 0.64 16.50
C GLN A 14 -22.10 1.36 17.45
N PHE A 15 -22.54 1.67 18.66
CA PHE A 15 -21.69 2.29 19.68
C PHE A 15 -20.44 1.44 20.00
N GLU A 16 -20.61 0.14 20.20
CA GLU A 16 -19.49 -0.77 20.44
C GLU A 16 -18.50 -0.83 19.26
N ARG A 17 -19.02 -0.82 18.02
CA ARG A 17 -18.18 -0.75 16.81
C ARG A 17 -17.35 0.53 16.79
N ASP A 18 -17.96 1.67 17.12
CA ASP A 18 -17.28 2.96 17.12
C ASP A 18 -16.15 3.00 18.15
N LEU A 19 -16.37 2.43 19.35
CA LEU A 19 -15.32 2.26 20.37
C LEU A 19 -14.16 1.39 19.87
N ILE A 20 -14.45 0.27 19.21
CA ILE A 20 -13.40 -0.60 18.64
C ILE A 20 -12.59 0.14 17.57
N VAL A 21 -13.26 0.91 16.71
CA VAL A 21 -12.61 1.73 15.68
C VAL A 21 -11.71 2.79 16.31
N GLU A 22 -12.16 3.46 17.36
CA GLU A 22 -11.38 4.46 18.08
C GLU A 22 -10.10 3.85 18.69
N HIS A 23 -10.23 2.74 19.42
CA HIS A 23 -9.09 2.06 20.03
C HIS A 23 -8.07 1.56 19.01
N THR A 24 -8.55 0.95 17.91
CA THR A 24 -7.67 0.48 16.84
C THR A 24 -6.99 1.64 16.11
N THR A 25 -7.66 2.77 15.95
CA THR A 25 -7.09 3.99 15.35
C THR A 25 -5.97 4.55 16.23
N LYS A 26 -6.21 4.71 17.54
CA LYS A 26 -5.19 5.12 18.52
C LYS A 26 -3.97 4.19 18.50
N GLY A 27 -4.21 2.88 18.45
CA GLY A 27 -3.14 1.88 18.34
C GLY A 27 -2.34 2.00 17.04
N ARG A 28 -3.03 2.24 15.91
CA ARG A 28 -2.42 2.44 14.59
C ARG A 28 -1.57 3.70 14.54
N GLU A 29 -2.04 4.79 15.12
CA GLU A 29 -1.29 6.05 15.22
C GLU A 29 -0.03 5.88 16.06
N ARG A 30 -0.12 5.20 17.20
CA ARG A 30 1.05 4.86 18.02
C ARG A 30 2.08 4.04 17.22
N ALA A 31 1.64 3.03 16.48
CA ALA A 31 2.53 2.23 15.63
C ALA A 31 3.18 3.06 14.51
N LYS A 32 2.43 3.97 13.88
CA LYS A 32 2.96 4.92 12.90
C LYS A 32 4.02 5.84 13.51
N LYS A 33 3.78 6.39 14.71
CA LYS A 33 4.76 7.22 15.43
C LYS A 33 6.06 6.46 15.76
N GLN A 34 5.97 5.16 15.96
CA GLN A 34 7.14 4.27 16.13
C GLN A 34 7.83 3.91 14.81
N GLY A 35 7.40 4.47 13.68
CA GLY A 35 7.99 4.20 12.36
C GLY A 35 7.61 2.84 11.76
N LYS A 36 6.62 2.13 12.31
CA LYS A 36 6.18 0.85 11.73
C LYS A 36 5.50 1.10 10.39
N ARG A 37 6.03 0.49 9.33
CA ARG A 37 5.44 0.56 7.99
C ARG A 37 4.15 -0.26 7.94
N MET A 38 3.03 0.41 7.72
CA MET A 38 1.71 -0.21 7.58
C MET A 38 1.39 -0.52 6.11
N GLY A 39 0.51 -1.49 5.88
CA GLY A 39 0.07 -1.88 4.54
C GLY A 39 0.96 -2.94 3.87
N ARG A 40 0.68 -3.26 2.61
CA ARG A 40 1.41 -4.28 1.86
C ARG A 40 2.89 -3.85 1.70
N PRO A 41 3.86 -4.73 1.98
CA PRO A 41 5.25 -4.42 1.72
C PRO A 41 5.49 -4.06 0.25
N SER A 42 6.07 -2.88 0.01
CA SER A 42 6.54 -2.51 -1.32
C SER A 42 7.71 -3.41 -1.73
N LYS A 43 7.90 -3.55 -3.05
CA LYS A 43 9.12 -4.13 -3.61
C LYS A 43 10.36 -3.40 -3.09
N PRO A 44 11.51 -4.09 -2.99
CA PRO A 44 12.74 -3.49 -2.51
C PRO A 44 13.07 -2.25 -3.35
N GLU A 45 13.42 -1.16 -2.68
CA GLU A 45 13.76 0.10 -3.35
C GLU A 45 14.98 -0.06 -4.26
N LYS A 46 15.89 -0.99 -3.92
CA LYS A 46 17.05 -1.36 -4.72
C LYS A 46 16.64 -1.84 -6.11
N ASP A 47 15.71 -2.79 -6.19
CA ASP A 47 15.22 -3.37 -7.44
C ASP A 47 14.52 -2.31 -8.31
N VAL A 48 13.75 -1.42 -7.67
CA VAL A 48 13.06 -0.32 -8.36
C VAL A 48 14.06 0.70 -8.91
N LYS A 49 15.09 1.06 -8.13
CA LYS A 49 16.16 1.97 -8.59
C LYS A 49 16.96 1.36 -9.74
N GLN A 50 17.28 0.08 -9.66
CA GLN A 50 17.97 -0.63 -10.72
C GLN A 50 17.12 -0.68 -12.00
N ALA A 51 15.82 -0.97 -11.89
CA ALA A 51 14.91 -0.97 -13.03
C ALA A 51 14.78 0.42 -13.68
N LEU A 52 14.75 1.49 -12.88
CA LEU A 52 14.71 2.87 -13.39
C LEU A 52 16.01 3.26 -14.10
N LYS A 53 17.17 2.88 -13.56
CA LYS A 53 18.47 3.12 -14.20
C LYS A 53 18.56 2.42 -15.56
N LEU A 54 18.21 1.13 -15.61
CA LEU A 54 18.20 0.36 -16.86
C LEU A 54 17.21 0.93 -17.89
N TYR A 55 16.09 1.48 -17.42
CA TYR A 55 15.10 2.13 -18.27
C TYR A 55 15.58 3.47 -18.83
N GLN A 56 16.35 4.26 -18.07
CA GLN A 56 16.95 5.52 -18.53
C GLN A 56 18.10 5.28 -19.51
N GLU A 57 18.92 4.27 -19.25
CA GLU A 57 20.04 3.84 -20.09
C GLU A 57 19.59 3.07 -21.34
N ARG A 58 18.28 3.03 -21.64
CA ARG A 58 17.77 2.20 -22.73
C ARG A 58 18.30 2.60 -24.10
N GLY A 59 18.67 3.87 -24.28
CA GLY A 59 19.32 4.36 -25.49
C GLY A 59 20.75 3.83 -25.70
N THR A 60 21.43 3.40 -24.62
CA THR A 60 22.81 2.89 -24.67
C THR A 60 22.92 1.38 -24.48
N ASN A 61 21.98 0.76 -23.76
CA ASN A 61 22.01 -0.68 -23.46
C ASN A 61 21.12 -1.54 -24.37
N GLY A 62 20.22 -0.94 -25.17
CA GLY A 62 19.37 -1.65 -26.13
C GLY A 62 18.34 -2.63 -25.53
N MET A 63 18.14 -2.63 -24.21
CA MET A 63 17.27 -3.62 -23.54
C MET A 63 15.78 -3.32 -23.72
N SER A 64 14.95 -4.35 -23.92
CA SER A 64 13.50 -4.16 -23.94
C SER A 64 12.91 -4.00 -22.53
N VAL A 65 11.69 -3.45 -22.42
CA VAL A 65 10.97 -3.40 -21.12
C VAL A 65 10.86 -4.81 -20.52
N ALA A 66 10.61 -5.82 -21.37
CA ALA A 66 10.43 -7.19 -20.92
C ALA A 66 11.71 -7.76 -20.30
N ASP A 67 12.87 -7.40 -20.84
CA ASP A 67 14.17 -7.84 -20.32
C ASP A 67 14.49 -7.17 -18.99
N ILE A 68 14.17 -5.88 -18.86
CA ILE A 68 14.31 -5.13 -17.60
C ILE A 68 13.42 -5.73 -16.50
N VAL A 69 12.18 -6.09 -16.84
CA VAL A 69 11.24 -6.73 -15.91
C VAL A 69 11.74 -8.11 -15.48
N LYS A 70 12.29 -8.92 -16.39
CA LYS A 70 12.89 -10.22 -16.08
C LYS A 70 14.12 -10.08 -15.18
N ALA A 71 14.98 -9.11 -15.45
CA ALA A 71 16.23 -8.91 -14.71
C ALA A 71 15.99 -8.36 -13.29
N THR A 72 14.98 -7.50 -13.11
CA THR A 72 14.75 -6.79 -11.83
C THR A 72 13.57 -7.33 -11.03
N GLY A 73 12.70 -8.15 -11.63
CA GLY A 73 11.49 -8.66 -10.97
C GLY A 73 10.46 -7.57 -10.64
N VAL A 74 10.65 -6.34 -11.15
CA VAL A 74 9.72 -5.22 -11.00
C VAL A 74 8.71 -5.26 -12.14
N PRO A 75 7.40 -5.31 -11.87
CA PRO A 75 6.38 -5.31 -12.92
C PRO A 75 6.42 -4.06 -13.80
N LYS A 76 6.08 -4.22 -15.09
CA LYS A 76 5.98 -3.12 -16.06
C LYS A 76 5.12 -1.95 -15.56
N SER A 77 4.02 -2.24 -14.87
CA SER A 77 3.10 -1.23 -14.33
C SER A 77 3.77 -0.38 -13.25
N THR A 78 4.55 -0.99 -12.36
CA THR A 78 5.32 -0.30 -11.33
C THR A 78 6.41 0.58 -11.95
N LEU A 79 7.09 0.09 -12.98
CA LEU A 79 8.11 0.84 -13.71
C LEU A 79 7.52 2.10 -14.36
N TYR A 80 6.47 1.96 -15.16
CA TYR A 80 5.82 3.09 -15.84
C TYR A 80 5.21 4.11 -14.88
N HIS A 81 4.61 3.63 -13.79
CA HIS A 81 4.09 4.52 -12.77
C HIS A 81 5.20 5.36 -12.12
N LYS A 82 6.35 4.74 -11.85
CA LYS A 82 7.51 5.45 -11.29
C LYS A 82 8.15 6.44 -12.26
N THR A 83 8.22 6.11 -13.55
CA THR A 83 8.73 7.04 -14.57
C THR A 83 7.80 8.24 -14.80
N LYS A 84 6.48 8.09 -14.58
CA LYS A 84 5.51 9.20 -14.73
C LYS A 84 5.42 10.11 -13.48
N GLN A 85 5.79 9.60 -12.31
CA GLN A 85 5.79 10.36 -11.05
C GLN A 85 7.00 11.28 -10.89
N THR A 86 8.03 11.12 -11.71
CA THR A 86 9.25 11.94 -11.72
C THR A 86 9.10 13.00 -12.79
#